data_AF-A0A7I4Y380-F1
#
_entry.id   AF-A0A7I4Y380-F1
#
_cell.length_a   1.000
_cell.length_b   1.000
_cell.length_c   1.000
_cell.angle_alpha   90.00
_cell.angle_beta   90.00
_cell.angle_gamma   90.00
#
_symmetry.space_group_name_H-M   'P 1'
#
loop_
_entity.id
_entity.type
_entity.pdbx_description
1 polymer ?
#
loop_
_entity_poly.entity_id
_entity_poly.type
_entity_poly.pdbx_seq_one_letter_code
_entity_poly.pdbx_strand_id
1 'polypeptide(L)'
;VLLGVLSCAWGMGEEDFSQSHAYCSTMTAKTSKNMKILIIVSSGISALTLCSIVVLFIFNSFAKKRERFHLNTSYQLRENKNVLRVLLPLDILQATISGIVSTSAFIVMTFKDQLTVTTYRTVLASTYLFPYYTIASPTLIWFVIRWSRRLETDRMDAMVRKRNKTESDIYFRTYGEMWGYPRKSRNRCSQQ
;
A
#
# COMPACT_ATOMS: atom_id res chain seq x y z
N VAL A 1 5.33 -13.82 10.22
CA VAL A 1 4.61 -14.60 11.27
C VAL A 1 5.52 -14.90 12.45
N LEU A 2 6.62 -15.65 12.30
CA LEU A 2 7.58 -15.96 13.38
C LEU A 2 8.07 -14.74 14.17
N LEU A 3 8.48 -13.68 13.46
CA LEU A 3 8.89 -12.41 14.08
C LEU A 3 7.79 -11.77 14.93
N GLY A 4 6.53 -11.88 14.51
CA GLY A 4 5.38 -11.37 15.28
C GLY A 4 5.14 -12.19 16.54
N VAL A 5 5.19 -13.52 16.43
CA VAL A 5 5.02 -14.44 17.57
C VAL A 5 6.13 -14.23 18.61
N LEU A 6 7.38 -14.11 18.18
CA LEU A 6 8.53 -13.85 19.05
C LEU A 6 8.42 -12.48 19.73
N SER A 7 7.95 -11.45 19.00
CA SER A 7 7.74 -10.11 19.57
C SER A 7 6.63 -10.09 20.61
N CYS A 8 5.54 -10.82 20.38
CA CYS A 8 4.46 -10.99 21.36
C CYS A 8 4.94 -11.76 22.58
N ALA A 9 5.67 -12.86 22.40
CA ALA A 9 6.23 -13.65 23.49
C ALA A 9 7.22 -12.82 24.34
N TRP A 10 8.05 -11.99 23.70
CA TRP A 10 8.96 -11.09 24.40
C TRP A 10 8.21 -9.98 25.15
N GLY A 11 7.18 -9.39 24.54
CA GLY A 11 6.36 -8.36 25.19
C GLY A 11 5.58 -8.86 26.40
N MET A 12 5.17 -10.13 26.40
CA MET A 12 4.42 -10.78 27.49
C MET A 12 5.31 -11.51 28.50
N GLY A 13 6.62 -11.63 28.25
CA GLY A 13 7.53 -12.43 29.08
C GLY A 13 7.74 -11.91 30.51
N GLU A 14 7.35 -10.68 30.81
CA GLU A 14 7.46 -10.05 32.13
C GLU A 14 6.13 -10.01 32.92
N GLU A 15 5.08 -10.68 32.45
CA GLU A 15 3.80 -10.71 33.15
C GLU A 15 3.81 -11.63 34.38
N ASP A 16 3.59 -11.05 35.56
CA ASP A 16 3.35 -11.81 36.79
C ASP A 16 1.91 -12.34 36.80
N PHE A 17 1.72 -13.61 36.41
CA PHE A 17 0.42 -14.32 36.50
C PHE A 17 -0.05 -14.59 37.93
N SER A 18 0.71 -14.16 38.94
CA SER A 18 0.41 -14.34 40.37
C SER A 18 -0.68 -13.39 40.88
N GLN A 19 -0.94 -12.27 40.19
CA GLN A 19 -2.01 -11.32 40.59
C GLN A 19 -3.36 -11.70 39.96
N SER A 20 -4.36 -11.97 40.80
CA SER A 20 -5.71 -12.45 40.45
C SER A 20 -6.65 -11.40 39.80
N HIS A 21 -6.11 -10.29 39.29
CA HIS A 21 -6.92 -9.27 38.62
C HIS A 21 -6.91 -9.50 37.11
N ALA A 22 -8.07 -9.91 36.57
CA ALA A 22 -8.26 -10.04 35.13
C ALA A 22 -8.17 -8.66 34.46
N TYR A 23 -7.06 -8.39 33.78
CA TYR A 23 -6.95 -7.22 32.91
C TYR A 23 -7.60 -7.57 31.56
N CYS A 24 -8.67 -6.85 31.18
CA CYS A 24 -9.18 -6.86 29.81
C CYS A 24 -8.22 -6.13 28.82
N SER A 25 -7.05 -5.72 29.31
CA SER A 25 -6.03 -4.97 28.57
C SER A 25 -4.65 -5.63 28.72
N THR A 26 -3.96 -5.94 27.62
CA THR A 26 -2.58 -6.47 27.54
C THR A 26 -1.55 -5.44 27.95
N MET A 27 -1.95 -4.17 28.06
CA MET A 27 -1.08 -3.10 28.50
C MET A 27 -1.29 -2.84 30.00
N THR A 28 -0.40 -3.41 30.82
CA THR A 28 -0.30 -3.12 32.25
C THR A 28 0.81 -2.08 32.50
N ALA A 29 0.85 -1.47 33.69
CA ALA A 29 1.88 -0.50 34.03
C ALA A 29 3.31 -1.09 33.91
N LYS A 30 3.45 -2.39 34.20
CA LYS A 30 4.70 -3.16 34.12
C LYS A 30 5.11 -3.46 32.67
N THR A 31 4.18 -3.90 31.81
CA THR A 31 4.43 -4.14 30.37
C THR A 31 4.46 -2.88 29.50
N SER A 32 4.11 -1.70 30.03
CA SER A 32 4.02 -0.45 29.25
C SER A 32 5.34 -0.04 28.56
N LYS A 33 6.50 -0.34 29.16
CA LYS A 33 7.82 -0.04 28.58
C LYS A 33 8.11 -0.89 27.34
N ASN A 34 7.89 -2.20 27.44
CA ASN A 34 8.14 -3.14 26.34
C ASN A 34 7.13 -2.89 25.21
N MET A 35 5.87 -2.64 25.56
CA MET A 35 4.83 -2.32 24.58
C MET A 35 5.11 -1.01 23.83
N LYS A 36 5.67 0.01 24.50
CA LYS A 36 6.15 1.24 23.85
C LYS A 36 7.21 0.95 22.79
N ILE A 37 8.20 0.14 23.13
CA ILE A 37 9.27 -0.25 22.20
C ILE A 37 8.68 -0.99 20.99
N LEU A 38 7.76 -1.93 21.23
CA LEU A 38 7.09 -2.67 20.17
C LEU A 38 6.26 -1.78 19.23
N ILE A 39 5.54 -0.79 19.76
CA ILE A 39 4.77 0.17 18.95
C ILE A 39 5.70 1.03 18.07
N ILE A 40 6.80 1.54 18.63
CA ILE A 40 7.78 2.34 17.89
C ILE A 40 8.46 1.51 16.79
N VAL A 41 8.92 0.30 17.13
CA VAL A 41 9.59 -0.60 16.19
C VAL A 41 8.64 -1.02 15.06
N SER A 42 7.41 -1.42 15.38
CA SER A 42 6.41 -1.80 14.37
C SER A 42 6.02 -0.64 13.44
N SER A 43 5.90 0.57 13.98
CA SER A 43 5.68 1.79 13.19
C SER A 43 6.87 2.06 12.26
N GLY A 44 8.11 1.88 12.75
CA GLY A 44 9.32 2.02 11.94
C GLY A 44 9.39 1.01 10.80
N ILE A 45 9.06 -0.25 11.08
CA ILE A 45 8.99 -1.30 10.04
C ILE A 45 7.94 -0.92 8.98
N SER A 46 6.76 -0.46 9.39
CA SER A 46 5.69 -0.06 8.45
C SER A 46 6.08 1.14 7.58
N ALA A 47 6.86 2.09 8.12
CA ALA A 47 7.39 3.19 7.34
C ALA A 47 8.47 2.72 6.34
N LEU A 48 9.35 1.79 6.75
CA LEU A 48 10.38 1.21 5.89
C LEU A 48 9.79 0.38 4.74
N THR A 49 8.72 -0.38 4.99
CA THR A 49 8.02 -1.14 3.93
C THR A 49 7.41 -0.20 2.91
N LEU A 50 6.78 0.89 3.35
CA LEU A 50 6.23 1.93 2.49
C LEU A 50 7.30 2.58 1.61
N CYS A 51 8.42 2.98 2.21
CA CYS A 51 9.56 3.53 1.47
C CYS A 51 10.08 2.53 0.43
N SER A 52 10.22 1.25 0.80
CA SER A 52 10.71 0.19 -0.11
C SER A 52 9.77 -0.01 -1.30
N ILE A 53 8.46 -0.02 -1.08
CA ILE A 53 7.44 -0.16 -2.13
C ILE A 53 7.45 1.04 -3.07
N VAL A 54 7.57 2.26 -2.54
CA VAL A 54 7.67 3.49 -3.35
C VAL A 54 8.94 3.48 -4.20
N VAL A 55 10.07 3.10 -3.63
CA VAL A 55 11.34 2.96 -4.35
C VAL A 55 11.22 1.95 -5.48
N LEU A 56 10.68 0.76 -5.21
CA LEU A 56 10.40 -0.25 -6.24
C LEU A 56 9.47 0.28 -7.33
N PHE A 57 8.49 1.12 -6.99
CA PHE A 57 7.55 1.70 -7.95
C PHE A 57 8.26 2.69 -8.87
N ILE A 58 9.13 3.52 -8.32
CA ILE A 58 9.96 4.47 -9.06
C ILE A 58 10.90 3.70 -10.00
N PHE A 59 11.65 2.72 -9.50
CA PHE A 59 12.55 1.90 -10.32
C PHE A 59 11.81 1.20 -11.46
N ASN A 60 10.64 0.61 -11.19
CA ASN A 60 9.83 -0.04 -12.22
C ASN A 60 9.32 0.99 -13.27
N SER A 61 8.97 2.20 -12.84
CA SER A 61 8.58 3.28 -13.75
C SER A 61 9.73 3.74 -14.67
N PHE A 62 10.96 3.78 -14.15
CA PHE A 62 12.17 4.10 -14.92
C PHE A 62 12.57 2.97 -15.86
N ALA A 63 12.53 1.71 -15.41
CA ALA A 63 12.79 0.54 -16.25
C ALA A 63 11.84 0.51 -17.46
N LYS A 64 10.55 0.83 -17.25
CA LYS A 64 9.58 0.94 -18.35
C LYS A 64 9.92 2.03 -19.37
N LYS A 65 10.49 3.17 -18.94
CA LYS A 65 10.91 4.25 -19.83
C LYS A 65 12.17 3.92 -20.62
N ARG A 66 13.03 3.03 -20.10
CA ARG A 66 14.36 2.79 -20.65
C ARG A 66 14.42 1.81 -21.82
N GLU A 67 13.46 0.91 -22.06
CA GLU A 67 13.76 -0.21 -22.96
C GLU A 67 12.86 -0.64 -24.12
N ARG A 68 13.61 -0.90 -25.21
CA ARG A 68 13.44 -1.89 -26.28
C ARG A 68 13.91 -3.27 -25.81
N PHE A 69 13.12 -3.99 -25.00
CA PHE A 69 13.52 -5.30 -24.45
C PHE A 69 12.80 -6.50 -25.07
N HIS A 70 13.47 -7.67 -24.97
CA HIS A 70 12.90 -9.00 -25.24
C HIS A 70 11.55 -9.20 -24.53
N LEU A 71 10.65 -9.93 -25.19
CA LEU A 71 9.26 -10.16 -24.77
C LEU A 71 9.13 -10.68 -23.33
N ASN A 72 10.07 -11.52 -22.87
CA ASN A 72 10.02 -12.15 -21.56
C ASN A 72 10.20 -11.16 -20.39
N THR A 73 11.18 -10.25 -20.49
CA THR A 73 11.44 -9.22 -19.46
C THR A 73 10.30 -8.19 -19.40
N SER A 74 9.71 -7.88 -20.55
CA SER A 74 8.54 -7.00 -20.64
C SER A 74 7.30 -7.61 -19.99
N TYR A 75 7.15 -8.94 -20.05
CA TYR A 75 6.07 -9.67 -19.40
C TYR A 75 6.23 -9.63 -17.87
N GLN A 76 7.41 -10.00 -17.35
CA GLN A 76 7.70 -9.97 -15.92
C GLN A 76 7.55 -8.56 -15.31
N LEU A 77 8.01 -7.53 -16.02
CA LEU A 77 7.87 -6.14 -15.55
C LEU A 77 6.40 -5.70 -15.48
N ARG A 78 5.57 -6.18 -16.41
CA ARG A 78 4.12 -5.88 -16.44
C ARG A 78 3.37 -6.57 -15.31
N GLU A 79 3.74 -7.80 -14.99
CA GLU A 79 3.18 -8.55 -13.87
C GLU A 79 3.59 -7.92 -12.53
N ASN A 80 4.89 -7.64 -12.35
CA ASN A 80 5.41 -6.96 -11.16
C ASN A 80 4.75 -5.59 -10.96
N LYS A 81 4.47 -4.85 -12.03
CA LYS A 81 3.75 -3.57 -11.94
C LYS A 81 2.30 -3.75 -11.48
N ASN A 82 1.63 -4.81 -11.91
CA ASN A 82 0.25 -5.08 -11.50
C ASN A 82 0.19 -5.43 -10.00
N VAL A 83 1.09 -6.31 -9.57
CA VAL A 83 1.25 -6.67 -8.15
C VAL A 83 1.57 -5.44 -7.30
N LEU A 84 2.57 -4.65 -7.70
CA LEU A 84 3.00 -3.47 -6.96
C LEU A 84 1.91 -2.40 -6.88
N ARG A 85 1.05 -2.30 -7.89
CA ARG A 85 -0.09 -1.37 -7.91
C ARG A 85 -1.23 -1.81 -6.99
N VAL A 86 -1.34 -3.10 -6.65
CA VAL A 86 -2.26 -3.63 -5.63
C VAL A 86 -1.64 -3.53 -4.24
N LEU A 87 -0.33 -3.78 -4.12
CA LEU A 87 0.40 -3.70 -2.86
C LEU A 87 0.48 -2.26 -2.31
N LEU A 88 0.67 -1.27 -3.18
CA LEU A 88 0.87 0.12 -2.80
C LEU A 88 -0.29 0.71 -1.98
N PRO A 89 -1.58 0.61 -2.39
CA PRO A 89 -2.65 1.14 -1.56
C PRO A 89 -2.91 0.34 -0.28
N LEU A 90 -2.70 -0.98 -0.31
CA LEU A 90 -2.78 -1.84 0.86
C LEU A 90 -1.79 -1.36 1.94
N ASP A 91 -0.55 -1.09 1.53
CA ASP A 91 0.50 -0.63 2.42
C ASP A 91 0.30 0.82 2.88
N ILE A 92 -0.25 1.70 2.03
CA ILE A 92 -0.66 3.06 2.44
C ILE A 92 -1.75 2.99 3.52
N LEU A 93 -2.76 2.13 3.36
CA LEU A 93 -3.84 1.98 4.34
C LEU A 93 -3.30 1.40 5.66
N GLN A 94 -2.43 0.41 5.59
CA GLN A 94 -1.77 -0.15 6.78
C GLN A 94 -0.90 0.91 7.49
N ALA A 95 -0.06 1.64 6.75
CA ALA A 95 0.82 2.67 7.31
C ALA A 95 0.02 3.84 7.93
N THR A 96 -1.10 4.24 7.33
CA THR A 96 -1.96 5.29 7.89
C THR A 96 -2.62 4.86 9.19
N ILE A 97 -3.21 3.66 9.25
CA ILE A 97 -3.81 3.12 10.49
C ILE A 97 -2.75 2.97 11.58
N SER A 98 -1.62 2.32 11.27
CA SER A 98 -0.52 2.15 12.22
C SER A 98 0.06 3.50 12.69
N GLY A 99 0.13 4.50 11.82
CA GLY A 99 0.56 5.86 12.16
C GLY A 99 -0.39 6.56 13.13
N ILE A 100 -1.71 6.46 12.93
CA ILE A 100 -2.71 7.03 13.85
C ILE A 100 -2.64 6.38 15.24
N VAL A 101 -2.51 5.06 15.30
CA VAL A 101 -2.37 4.33 16.56
C VAL A 101 -1.05 4.70 17.26
N SER A 102 0.05 4.77 16.52
CA SER A 102 1.37 5.12 17.07
C SER A 102 1.40 6.56 17.60
N THR A 103 0.85 7.51 16.85
CA THR A 103 0.79 8.93 17.26
C THR A 103 -0.12 9.13 18.49
N SER A 104 -1.29 8.51 18.52
CA SER A 104 -2.17 8.55 19.70
C SER A 104 -1.50 7.93 20.93
N ALA A 105 -0.84 6.78 20.79
CA ALA A 105 -0.07 6.17 21.87
C ALA A 105 1.09 7.07 22.35
N PHE A 106 1.81 7.71 21.43
CA PHE A 106 2.91 8.63 21.76
C PHE A 106 2.43 9.84 22.57
N ILE A 107 1.31 10.44 22.18
CA ILE A 107 0.69 11.57 22.90
C ILE A 107 0.33 11.12 24.33
N VAL A 108 -0.38 10.00 24.48
CA VAL A 108 -0.80 9.48 25.79
C VAL A 108 0.39 9.19 26.69
N MET A 109 1.47 8.66 26.14
CA MET A 109 2.69 8.37 26.88
C MET A 109 3.46 9.63 27.29
N THR A 110 3.42 10.69 26.48
CA THR A 110 4.09 11.97 26.78
C THR A 110 3.38 12.70 27.91
N PHE A 111 2.05 12.60 27.97
CA PHE A 111 1.22 13.23 29.00
C PHE A 111 0.87 12.31 30.17
N LYS A 112 1.52 11.14 30.31
CA LYS A 112 1.13 10.13 31.32
C LYS A 112 1.12 10.71 32.74
N ASP A 113 2.09 11.58 33.06
CA ASP A 113 2.30 12.10 34.42
C ASP A 113 1.26 13.18 34.80
N GLN A 114 0.56 13.72 33.79
CA GLN A 114 -0.51 14.72 33.96
C GLN A 114 -1.92 14.07 33.91
N LEU A 115 -2.01 12.78 33.58
CA LEU A 115 -3.27 12.07 33.39
C LEU A 115 -3.65 11.27 34.64
N THR A 116 -4.92 11.33 35.03
CA THR A 116 -5.44 10.47 36.08
C THR A 116 -5.42 9.00 35.63
N VAL A 117 -5.23 8.08 36.59
CA VAL A 117 -5.11 6.64 36.33
C VAL A 117 -6.30 6.07 35.55
N THR A 118 -7.51 6.60 35.78
CA THR A 118 -8.74 6.24 35.09
C THR A 118 -8.77 6.72 33.64
N THR A 119 -8.34 7.96 33.36
CA THR A 119 -8.23 8.48 31.99
C THR A 119 -7.15 7.74 31.20
N TYR A 120 -6.01 7.43 31.83
CA TYR A 120 -4.94 6.67 31.21
C TYR A 120 -5.39 5.26 30.77
N ARG A 121 -6.12 4.56 31.64
CA ARG A 121 -6.65 3.20 31.36
C ARG A 121 -7.73 3.20 30.27
N THR A 122 -8.62 4.18 30.27
CA THR A 122 -9.70 4.28 29.27
C THR A 122 -9.17 4.61 27.89
N VAL A 123 -8.20 5.53 27.78
CA VAL A 123 -7.55 5.84 26.51
C VAL A 123 -6.76 4.63 25.99
N LEU A 124 -6.06 3.91 26.88
CA LEU A 124 -5.40 2.66 26.51
C LEU A 124 -6.34 1.59 25.99
N ALA A 125 -7.46 1.38 26.68
CA ALA A 125 -8.50 0.46 26.24
C ALA A 125 -9.14 0.89 24.91
N SER A 126 -9.20 2.19 24.61
CA SER A 126 -9.67 2.68 23.30
C SER A 126 -8.64 2.51 22.18
N THR A 127 -7.35 2.44 22.53
CA THR A 127 -6.23 2.29 21.57
C THR A 127 -6.00 0.82 21.18
N TYR A 128 -6.80 -0.10 21.71
CA TYR A 128 -6.65 -1.54 21.51
C TYR A 128 -6.73 -1.95 20.04
N LEU A 129 -5.87 -2.88 19.63
CA LEU A 129 -5.66 -3.31 18.23
C LEU A 129 -6.83 -4.12 17.63
N PHE A 130 -7.67 -4.74 18.46
CA PHE A 130 -8.79 -5.59 18.00
C PHE A 130 -9.84 -4.88 17.13
N PRO A 131 -10.38 -3.71 17.52
CA PRO A 131 -11.29 -2.95 16.65
C PRO A 131 -10.62 -2.49 15.34
N TYR A 132 -9.30 -2.27 15.33
CA TYR A 132 -8.61 -1.87 14.10
C TYR A 132 -8.54 -2.99 13.08
N TYR A 133 -8.19 -4.22 13.47
CA TYR A 133 -8.14 -5.34 12.51
C TYR A 133 -9.52 -5.73 11.97
N THR A 134 -10.56 -5.61 12.80
CA THR A 134 -11.95 -5.92 12.41
C THR A 134 -12.55 -4.89 11.46
N ILE A 135 -12.11 -3.62 11.50
CA ILE A 135 -12.48 -2.59 10.51
C ILE A 135 -11.51 -2.57 9.33
N ALA A 136 -10.22 -2.83 9.56
CA ALA A 136 -9.18 -2.84 8.53
C ALA A 136 -9.41 -3.96 7.51
N SER A 137 -9.88 -5.13 7.93
CA SER A 137 -10.15 -6.25 7.02
C SER A 137 -11.25 -5.95 5.98
N PRO A 138 -12.47 -5.52 6.36
CA PRO A 138 -13.51 -5.18 5.38
C PRO A 138 -13.16 -3.93 4.57
N THR A 139 -12.47 -2.93 5.16
CA THR A 139 -12.00 -1.77 4.39
C THR A 139 -10.93 -2.14 3.37
N LEU A 140 -10.03 -3.08 3.69
CA LEU A 140 -9.07 -3.62 2.72
C LEU A 140 -9.75 -4.37 1.60
N ILE A 141 -10.70 -5.25 1.91
CA ILE A 141 -11.46 -5.99 0.90
C ILE A 141 -12.20 -5.00 -0.01
N TRP A 142 -12.92 -4.04 0.57
CA TRP A 142 -13.63 -3.01 -0.17
C TRP A 142 -12.68 -2.18 -1.04
N PHE A 143 -11.52 -1.81 -0.50
CA PHE A 143 -10.52 -1.04 -1.22
C PHE A 143 -9.96 -1.84 -2.40
N VAL A 144 -9.55 -3.09 -2.19
CA VAL A 144 -9.05 -3.99 -3.25
C VAL A 144 -10.08 -4.14 -4.35
N ILE A 145 -11.37 -4.33 -4.01
CA ILE A 145 -12.45 -4.43 -4.98
C ILE A 145 -12.60 -3.13 -5.77
N ARG A 146 -12.67 -1.98 -5.09
CA ARG A 146 -12.85 -0.68 -5.75
C ARG A 146 -11.67 -0.31 -6.63
N TRP A 147 -10.46 -0.66 -6.21
CA TRP A 147 -9.24 -0.44 -6.96
C TRP A 147 -9.11 -1.38 -8.16
N SER A 148 -9.47 -2.65 -7.99
CA SER A 148 -9.55 -3.63 -9.08
C SER A 148 -10.52 -3.16 -10.17
N ARG A 149 -11.70 -2.67 -9.78
CA ARG A 149 -12.67 -2.10 -10.73
C ARG A 149 -12.12 -0.89 -11.49
N ARG A 150 -11.43 0.04 -10.80
CA ARG A 150 -10.78 1.19 -11.45
C ARG A 150 -9.72 0.76 -12.46
N LEU A 151 -8.98 -0.30 -12.15
CA LEU A 151 -7.97 -0.87 -13.05
C LEU A 151 -8.59 -1.46 -14.32
N GLU A 152 -9.72 -2.13 -14.19
CA GLU A 152 -10.46 -2.65 -15.35
C GLU A 152 -11.03 -1.52 -16.19
N THR A 153 -11.62 -0.48 -15.59
CA THR A 153 -12.15 0.67 -16.33
C THR A 153 -11.05 1.44 -17.06
N ASP A 154 -9.94 1.76 -16.39
CA ASP A 154 -8.80 2.47 -17.02
C ASP A 154 -8.21 1.68 -18.20
N ARG A 155 -8.21 0.34 -18.09
CA ARG A 155 -7.72 -0.55 -19.16
C ARG A 155 -8.70 -0.55 -20.33
N MET A 156 -10.00 -0.63 -20.07
CA MET A 156 -11.04 -0.55 -21.11
C MET A 156 -11.00 0.81 -21.81
N ASP A 157 -10.94 1.90 -21.05
CA ASP A 157 -10.86 3.26 -21.58
C ASP A 157 -9.60 3.46 -22.44
N ALA A 158 -8.46 2.94 -22.01
CA ALA A 158 -7.24 2.99 -22.82
C ALA A 158 -7.37 2.22 -24.15
N MET A 159 -8.07 1.08 -24.15
CA MET A 159 -8.32 0.30 -25.37
C MET A 159 -9.31 1.00 -26.29
N VAL A 160 -10.42 1.53 -25.76
CA VAL A 160 -11.42 2.30 -26.51
C VAL A 160 -10.79 3.56 -27.11
N ARG A 161 -9.99 4.30 -26.33
CA ARG A 161 -9.31 5.52 -26.81
C ARG A 161 -8.30 5.21 -27.92
N LYS A 162 -7.58 4.08 -27.83
CA LYS A 162 -6.67 3.63 -28.89
C LYS A 162 -7.43 3.22 -30.15
N ARG A 163 -8.57 2.55 -30.00
CA ARG A 163 -9.45 2.18 -31.12
C ARG A 163 -10.01 3.42 -31.82
N ASN A 164 -10.61 4.35 -31.08
CA ASN A 164 -11.16 5.59 -31.63
C ASN A 164 -10.10 6.42 -32.37
N LYS A 165 -8.87 6.49 -31.84
CA LYS A 165 -7.76 7.19 -32.51
C LYS A 165 -7.34 6.52 -33.82
N THR A 166 -7.38 5.19 -33.86
CA THR A 166 -7.11 4.41 -35.07
C THR A 166 -8.23 4.59 -36.10
N GLU A 167 -9.49 4.53 -35.67
CA GLU A 167 -10.65 4.77 -36.54
C GLU A 167 -10.70 6.23 -37.05
N SER A 168 -10.35 7.21 -36.21
CA SER A 168 -10.24 8.61 -36.65
C SER A 168 -9.10 8.81 -37.65
N ASP A 169 -7.93 8.20 -37.41
CA ASP A 169 -6.80 8.27 -38.35
C ASP A 169 -7.17 7.60 -39.70
N ILE A 170 -7.91 6.50 -39.68
CA ILE A 170 -8.44 5.85 -40.89
C ILE A 170 -9.47 6.77 -41.58
N TYR A 171 -10.39 7.38 -40.84
CA TYR A 171 -11.39 8.31 -41.36
C TYR A 171 -10.76 9.52 -42.05
N PHE A 172 -9.81 10.20 -41.38
CA PHE A 172 -9.11 11.35 -41.95
C PHE A 172 -8.19 10.97 -43.12
N ARG A 173 -7.59 9.78 -43.09
CA ARG A 173 -6.82 9.25 -44.21
C ARG A 173 -7.68 8.98 -45.44
N THR A 174 -8.88 8.43 -45.26
CA THR A 174 -9.81 8.12 -46.36
C THR A 174 -10.32 9.41 -46.99
N TYR A 175 -10.64 10.42 -46.18
CA TYR A 175 -10.96 11.76 -46.69
C TYR A 175 -9.79 12.35 -47.48
N GLY A 176 -8.56 12.33 -46.95
CA GLY A 176 -7.39 12.86 -47.67
C GLY A 176 -7.16 12.21 -49.05
N GLU A 177 -7.47 10.92 -49.20
CA GLU A 177 -7.40 10.20 -50.48
C GLU A 177 -8.50 10.64 -51.46
N MET A 178 -9.71 10.97 -50.99
CA MET A 178 -10.80 11.52 -51.83
C MET A 178 -10.52 12.95 -52.30
N TRP A 179 -9.83 13.75 -51.49
CA TRP A 179 -9.47 15.14 -51.80
C TRP A 179 -8.11 15.28 -52.52
N GLY A 180 -7.50 14.18 -52.96
CA GLY A 180 -6.33 14.20 -53.84
C GLY A 180 -4.99 14.53 -53.19
N TYR A 181 -4.86 14.42 -51.87
CA TYR A 181 -3.56 14.63 -51.21
C TYR A 181 -2.58 13.49 -51.54
N PRO A 182 -1.37 13.76 -52.05
CA PRO A 182 -0.42 12.72 -52.41
C PRO A 182 0.07 11.95 -51.17
N ARG A 183 0.04 10.61 -51.23
CA ARG A 183 0.62 9.74 -50.20
C ARG A 183 2.12 10.06 -50.09
N LYS A 184 2.55 10.56 -48.94
CA LYS A 184 3.99 10.67 -48.63
C LYS A 184 4.55 9.25 -48.48
N SER A 185 5.20 8.73 -49.52
CA SER A 185 5.83 7.42 -49.52
C SER A 185 6.90 7.38 -48.44
N ARG A 186 6.63 6.65 -47.35
CA ARG A 186 7.64 6.33 -46.36
C ARG A 186 8.56 5.29 -46.99
N ASN A 187 9.66 5.75 -47.59
CA ASN A 187 10.68 4.89 -48.19
C ASN A 187 11.12 3.85 -47.16
N ARG A 188 10.82 2.59 -47.45
CA ARG A 188 11.46 1.44 -46.81
C ARG A 188 12.92 1.51 -47.22
N CYS A 189 13.83 1.76 -46.28
CA CYS A 189 15.23 1.41 -46.46
C CYS A 189 15.32 -0.12 -46.54
N SER A 190 15.30 -0.64 -47.75
CA SER A 190 15.76 -1.97 -48.08
C SER A 190 17.25 -1.90 -48.45
N GLN A 191 18.05 -2.63 -47.67
CA GLN A 191 19.26 -3.34 -48.08
C GLN A 191 20.29 -2.60 -48.95
N GLN A 192 21.42 -2.29 -48.32
CA GLN A 192 22.73 -2.56 -48.91
C GLN A 192 23.64 -3.12 -47.82
#